data_AF-K4A0D9-F1
#
_entry.id   AF-K4A0D9-F1
#
_cell.length_a   1.000
_cell.length_b   1.000
_cell.length_c   1.000
_cell.angle_alpha   90.00
_cell.angle_beta   90.00
_cell.angle_gamma   90.00
#
_symmetry.space_group_name_H-M   'P 1'
#
loop_
_entity.id
_entity.type
_entity.pdbx_description
1 polymer ?
#
loop_
_entity_poly.entity_id
_entity_poly.type
_entity_poly.pdbx_seq_one_letter_code
_entity_poly.pdbx_strand_id
1 'polypeptide(L)'
;MDNVVSIYYGGTVERDDYGCVKFVAMQCEVVIFDEKPSFSELLARAREELHCHGDDDIIVEGIFHLGSPLNIQRKMVPIRCAGQWEKYVRMVMNGHSSSVEVVVRRVLVDPNPRRFS
;
A
#
# COMPACT_ATOMS: atom_id res chain seq x y z
N MET A 1 -3.41 11.77 -12.61
CA MET A 1 -2.14 12.27 -12.06
C MET A 1 -1.43 11.07 -11.48
N ASP A 2 -0.27 10.68 -12.03
CA ASP A 2 0.49 9.49 -11.60
C ASP A 2 1.55 9.80 -10.54
N ASN A 3 1.65 11.08 -10.16
CA ASN A 3 2.51 11.60 -9.10
C ASN A 3 1.77 11.83 -7.78
N VAL A 4 0.46 11.56 -7.71
CA VAL A 4 -0.33 11.65 -6.47
C VAL A 4 -0.53 10.24 -5.91
N VAL A 5 -0.07 10.01 -4.69
CA VAL A 5 -0.16 8.71 -4.01
C VAL A 5 -0.87 8.86 -2.67
N SER A 6 -1.94 8.09 -2.45
CA SER A 6 -2.57 7.92 -1.14
C SER A 6 -1.95 6.73 -0.42
N ILE A 7 -1.40 6.97 0.76
CA ILE A 7 -0.70 5.97 1.58
C ILE A 7 -1.55 5.67 2.82
N TYR A 8 -2.03 4.44 2.92
CA TYR A 8 -2.84 3.96 4.03
C TYR A 8 -1.99 3.14 5.03
N TYR A 9 -2.11 3.44 6.32
CA TYR A 9 -1.34 2.77 7.39
C TYR A 9 -2.03 2.81 8.76
N GLY A 10 -1.42 2.17 9.77
CA GLY A 10 -1.82 2.27 11.18
C GLY A 10 -3.08 1.50 11.59
N GLY A 11 -3.87 0.99 10.64
CA GLY A 11 -5.06 0.17 10.88
C GLY A 11 -4.95 -1.25 10.32
N THR A 12 -6.10 -1.87 10.08
CA THR A 12 -6.20 -3.27 9.64
C THR A 12 -6.86 -3.38 8.26
N VAL A 13 -6.32 -4.27 7.43
CA VAL A 13 -6.96 -4.72 6.19
C VAL A 13 -7.73 -5.99 6.50
N GLU A 14 -9.05 -5.89 6.60
CA GLU A 14 -9.93 -7.05 6.74
C GLU A 14 -10.26 -7.61 5.36
N ARG A 15 -10.19 -8.94 5.22
CA ARG A 15 -10.45 -9.64 3.96
C ARG A 15 -11.63 -10.58 4.15
N ASP A 16 -12.59 -10.53 3.23
CA ASP A 16 -13.70 -11.48 3.20
C ASP A 16 -13.34 -12.78 2.45
N ASP A 17 -14.26 -13.74 2.45
CA ASP A 17 -14.08 -15.05 1.82
C ASP A 17 -13.87 -14.99 0.30
N TYR A 18 -14.20 -13.85 -0.33
CA TYR A 18 -14.05 -13.61 -1.77
C TYR A 18 -12.76 -12.83 -2.09
N GLY A 19 -11.96 -12.51 -1.08
CA GLY A 19 -10.73 -11.74 -1.21
C GLY A 19 -10.94 -10.24 -1.39
N CYS A 20 -12.17 -9.74 -1.19
CA CYS A 20 -12.42 -8.31 -1.14
C CYS A 20 -11.95 -7.76 0.20
N VAL A 21 -11.44 -6.53 0.20
CA VAL A 21 -10.89 -5.92 1.41
C VAL A 21 -11.64 -4.69 1.89
N LYS A 22 -11.64 -4.53 3.22
CA LYS A 22 -12.08 -3.34 3.93
C LYS A 22 -10.92 -2.78 4.75
N PHE A 23 -10.81 -1.47 4.78
CA PHE A 23 -9.82 -0.76 5.58
C PHE A 23 -10.48 -0.28 6.87
N VAL A 24 -10.00 -0.78 8.00
CA VAL A 24 -10.57 -0.50 9.32
C VAL A 24 -9.57 0.32 10.12
N ALA A 25 -10.02 1.49 10.60
CA ALA A 25 -9.23 2.41 11.42
C ALA A 25 -7.86 2.79 10.81
N MET A 26 -7.77 2.85 9.48
CA MET A 26 -6.55 3.26 8.80
C MET A 26 -6.43 4.78 8.72
N GLN A 27 -5.22 5.27 8.91
CA GLN A 27 -4.81 6.63 8.53
C GLN A 27 -4.56 6.66 7.02
N CYS A 28 -4.72 7.83 6.41
CA CYS A 28 -4.50 8.05 4.98
C CYS A 28 -3.76 9.37 4.79
N GLU A 29 -2.57 9.30 4.20
CA GLU A 29 -1.79 10.48 3.83
C GLU A 29 -1.70 10.59 2.32
N VAL A 30 -2.04 11.77 1.78
CA VAL A 30 -1.98 12.05 0.35
C VAL A 30 -0.69 12.79 0.05
N VAL A 31 0.20 12.13 -0.68
CA VAL A 31 1.53 12.65 -1.01
C VAL A 31 1.57 13.00 -2.49
N ILE A 32 2.04 14.20 -2.79
CA ILE A 32 2.30 14.68 -4.14
C ILE A 32 3.81 14.64 -4.36
N PHE A 33 4.24 13.86 -5.35
CA PHE A 33 5.62 13.79 -5.81
C PHE A 33 5.84 14.77 -6.98
N ASP A 34 7.09 15.20 -7.20
CA ASP A 34 7.44 16.09 -8.32
C ASP A 34 7.15 15.42 -9.68
N GLU A 35 7.44 14.13 -9.78
CA GLU A 35 7.15 13.27 -10.92
C GLU A 35 6.50 11.95 -10.46
N LYS A 36 6.18 11.06 -11.40
CA LYS A 36 5.73 9.71 -11.09
C LYS A 36 6.79 9.01 -10.23
N PRO A 37 6.49 8.66 -8.96
CA PRO A 37 7.52 8.18 -8.06
C PRO A 37 8.06 6.82 -8.47
N SER A 38 9.35 6.62 -8.25
CA SER A 38 10.00 5.33 -8.23
C SER A 38 9.54 4.50 -7.02
N PHE A 39 9.76 3.18 -7.07
CA PHE A 39 9.47 2.33 -5.93
C PHE A 39 10.34 2.68 -4.70
N SER A 40 11.57 3.14 -4.91
CA SER A 40 12.46 3.61 -3.85
C SER A 40 11.94 4.88 -3.15
N GLU A 41 11.43 5.84 -3.91
CA GLU A 41 10.85 7.08 -3.34
C GLU A 41 9.58 6.78 -2.55
N LEU A 42 8.73 5.88 -3.08
CA LEU A 42 7.55 5.40 -2.33
C LEU A 42 7.96 4.76 -1.01
N LEU A 43 8.97 3.88 -1.01
CA LEU A 43 9.47 3.23 0.21
C LEU A 43 10.09 4.23 1.19
N ALA A 44 10.82 5.23 0.72
CA ALA A 44 11.37 6.28 1.57
C ALA A 44 10.24 7.05 2.27
N ARG A 45 9.23 7.50 1.52
CA ARG A 45 8.06 8.17 2.10
C ARG A 45 7.28 7.26 3.05
N ALA A 46 7.06 6.00 2.68
CA ALA A 46 6.38 5.04 3.55
C ALA A 46 7.12 4.80 4.87
N ARG A 47 8.46 4.91 4.90
CA ARG A 47 9.25 4.83 6.15
C ARG A 47 9.06 6.07 7.04
N GLU A 48 8.90 7.24 6.43
CA GLU A 48 8.60 8.47 7.17
C GLU A 48 7.24 8.35 7.87
N GLU A 49 6.18 8.00 7.14
CA GLU A 49 4.83 7.79 7.70
C GLU A 49 4.79 6.61 8.70
N LEU A 50 5.45 5.53 8.26
CA LEU A 50 6.14 4.53 9.04
C LEU A 50 6.43 4.87 10.50
N HIS A 51 7.22 5.93 10.67
CA HIS A 51 8.20 6.13 11.74
C HIS A 51 9.20 4.96 11.87
N CYS A 52 9.58 4.36 10.73
CA CYS A 52 10.48 3.21 10.66
C CYS A 52 11.96 3.61 10.66
N HIS A 53 12.81 2.71 11.17
CA HIS A 53 14.27 2.81 11.03
C HIS A 53 14.78 1.95 9.87
N GLY A 54 16.03 2.16 9.44
CA GLY A 54 16.57 1.67 8.17
C GLY A 54 16.43 0.16 7.90
N ASP A 55 16.44 -0.65 8.94
CA ASP A 55 16.36 -2.13 8.85
C ASP A 55 14.93 -2.68 8.97
N ASP A 56 13.92 -1.82 9.17
CA ASP A 56 12.53 -2.28 9.27
C ASP A 56 12.01 -2.70 7.88
N ASP A 57 11.61 -3.97 7.78
CA ASP A 57 10.92 -4.48 6.60
C ASP A 57 9.51 -3.86 6.49
N ILE A 58 9.19 -3.36 5.30
CA ILE A 58 7.88 -2.77 4.97
C ILE A 58 7.23 -3.58 3.87
N ILE A 59 5.98 -3.97 4.11
CA ILE A 59 5.11 -4.53 3.09
C ILE A 59 4.36 -3.37 2.43
N VAL A 60 4.44 -3.32 1.09
CA VAL A 60 3.64 -2.43 0.25
C VAL A 60 2.64 -3.26 -0.55
N GLU A 61 1.38 -2.83 -0.57
CA GLU A 61 0.32 -3.44 -1.37
C GLU A 61 -0.50 -2.35 -2.05
N GLY A 62 -0.61 -2.43 -3.38
CA GLY A 62 -1.48 -1.54 -4.15
C GLY A 62 -2.95 -1.93 -4.00
N ILE A 63 -3.83 -0.92 -4.06
CA ILE A 63 -5.27 -1.12 -4.03
C ILE A 63 -5.77 -1.17 -5.48
N PHE A 64 -6.52 -2.22 -5.82
CA PHE A 64 -7.17 -2.36 -7.12
C PHE A 64 -8.68 -2.33 -6.95
N HIS A 65 -9.31 -1.31 -7.54
CA HIS A 65 -10.76 -1.12 -7.52
C HIS A 65 -11.41 -1.87 -8.68
N LEU A 66 -12.45 -2.63 -8.36
CA LEU A 66 -13.25 -3.42 -9.28
C LEU A 66 -14.72 -3.01 -9.18
N GLY A 67 -15.43 -3.04 -10.30
CA GLY A 67 -16.86 -2.75 -10.34
C GLY A 67 -17.20 -1.29 -10.62
N SER A 68 -18.45 -0.93 -10.36
CA SER A 68 -18.99 0.42 -10.60
C SER A 68 -18.97 1.24 -9.30
N PRO A 69 -19.11 2.58 -9.36
CA PRO A 69 -19.07 3.43 -8.17
C PRO A 69 -20.06 3.04 -7.05
N LEU A 70 -21.19 2.43 -7.40
CA LEU A 70 -22.21 1.96 -6.46
C LEU A 70 -21.89 0.59 -5.84
N ASN A 71 -20.93 -0.14 -6.39
CA ASN A 71 -20.53 -1.47 -5.93
C ASN A 71 -19.02 -1.70 -6.15
N ILE A 72 -18.21 -0.84 -5.54
CA ILE A 72 -16.75 -0.94 -5.61
C ILE A 72 -16.28 -2.07 -4.71
N GLN A 73 -15.64 -3.06 -5.31
CA GLN A 73 -14.83 -4.06 -4.62
C GLN A 73 -13.36 -3.65 -4.67
N ARG A 74 -12.62 -3.96 -3.61
CA ARG A 74 -11.19 -3.66 -3.51
C ARG A 74 -10.40 -4.94 -3.35
N LYS A 75 -9.31 -5.08 -4.10
CA LYS A 75 -8.33 -6.16 -3.97
C LYS A 75 -6.95 -5.61 -3.71
N MET A 76 -6.15 -6.38 -2.99
CA MET A 76 -4.77 -6.02 -2.67
C MET A 76 -3.79 -6.65 -3.67
N VAL A 77 -2.90 -5.84 -4.22
CA VAL A 77 -1.86 -6.26 -5.17
C VAL A 77 -0.50 -6.14 -4.47
N PRO A 78 0.18 -7.26 -4.15
CA PRO A 78 1.48 -7.19 -3.50
C PRO A 78 2.53 -6.55 -4.42
N ILE A 79 3.26 -5.57 -3.89
CA ILE A 79 4.34 -4.89 -4.59
C ILE A 79 5.63 -5.16 -3.81
N ARG A 80 6.59 -5.79 -4.48
CA ARG A 80 7.86 -6.26 -3.89
C ARG A 80 9.08 -5.72 -4.62
N CYS A 81 8.90 -5.17 -5.82
CA CYS A 81 10.00 -4.60 -6.60
C CYS A 81 9.53 -3.49 -7.55
N ALA A 82 10.49 -2.74 -8.10
CA ALA A 82 10.25 -1.65 -9.02
C ALA A 82 9.42 -2.07 -10.26
N GLY A 83 9.71 -3.23 -10.84
CA GLY A 83 8.95 -3.72 -12.01
C GLY A 83 7.48 -4.04 -11.70
N GLN A 84 7.16 -4.44 -10.47
CA GLN A 84 5.76 -4.63 -10.06
C GLN A 84 5.07 -3.29 -9.80
N TRP A 85 5.79 -2.35 -9.19
CA TRP A 85 5.32 -0.98 -8.97
C TRP A 85 4.94 -0.30 -10.29
N GLU A 86 5.82 -0.34 -11.29
CA GLU A 86 5.56 0.26 -12.60
C GLU A 86 4.34 -0.34 -13.31
N LYS A 87 4.17 -1.67 -13.23
CA LYS A 87 3.00 -2.36 -13.79
C LYS A 87 1.73 -1.94 -13.06
N TYR A 88 1.80 -1.84 -11.74
CA TYR A 88 0.67 -1.43 -10.90
C TYR A 88 0.24 0.03 -11.21
N VAL A 89 1.19 0.98 -11.19
CA VAL A 89 0.90 2.38 -11.53
C VAL A 89 0.29 2.47 -12.93
N ARG A 90 0.89 1.83 -13.93
CA ARG A 90 0.35 1.83 -15.30
C ARG A 90 -1.08 1.31 -15.35
N MET A 91 -1.37 0.21 -14.66
CA MET A 91 -2.70 -0.36 -14.58
C MET A 91 -3.71 0.61 -13.95
N VAL A 92 -3.37 1.24 -12.82
CA VAL A 92 -4.24 2.21 -12.14
C VAL A 92 -4.51 3.43 -13.01
N MET A 93 -3.47 3.97 -13.64
CA MET A 93 -3.58 5.17 -14.47
C MET A 93 -4.37 4.93 -15.76
N ASN A 94 -4.24 3.74 -16.37
CA ASN A 94 -5.08 3.33 -17.49
C ASN A 94 -6.56 3.21 -17.11
N GLY A 95 -6.86 2.99 -15.83
CA GLY A 95 -8.20 2.99 -15.27
C GLY A 95 -8.81 4.38 -15.06
N HIS A 96 -8.14 5.45 -15.48
CA HIS A 96 -8.54 6.85 -15.27
C HIS A 96 -8.63 7.26 -13.80
N SER A 97 -7.91 6.57 -12.91
CA SER A 97 -7.81 6.95 -11.50
C SER A 97 -7.09 8.30 -11.36
N SER A 98 -7.56 9.10 -10.39
CA SER A 98 -6.98 10.41 -10.09
C SER A 98 -5.69 10.31 -9.28
N SER A 99 -5.45 9.19 -8.61
CA SER A 99 -4.28 8.91 -7.77
C SER A 99 -3.95 7.42 -7.75
N VAL A 100 -2.75 7.10 -7.30
CA VAL A 100 -2.32 5.74 -6.96
C VAL A 100 -2.55 5.50 -5.48
N GLU A 101 -3.04 4.33 -5.08
CA GLU A 101 -3.38 4.06 -3.68
C GLU A 101 -2.66 2.82 -3.16
N VAL A 102 -1.97 2.94 -2.03
CA VAL A 102 -1.21 1.83 -1.43
C VAL A 102 -1.50 1.69 0.05
N VAL A 103 -1.50 0.47 0.55
CA VAL A 103 -1.36 0.17 1.97
C VAL A 103 0.10 -0.14 2.25
N VAL A 104 0.61 0.44 3.34
CA VAL A 104 1.94 0.15 3.85
C VAL A 104 1.84 -0.34 5.29
N ARG A 105 2.61 -1.38 5.60
CA ARG A 105 2.64 -1.98 6.95
C ARG A 105 4.05 -2.44 7.29
N ARG A 106 4.42 -2.26 8.56
CA ARG A 106 5.66 -2.81 9.10
C ARG A 106 5.56 -4.33 9.21
N VAL A 107 6.64 -5.03 8.91
CA VAL A 107 6.80 -6.43 9.29
C VAL A 107 7.29 -6.45 10.73
N LEU A 108 6.39 -6.76 11.67
CA LEU A 108 6.81 -7.04 13.03
C LEU A 108 7.49 -8.42 13.04
N VAL A 109 8.82 -8.45 13.09
CA VAL A 109 9.54 -9.66 13.48
C VAL A 109 9.26 -9.87 14.95
N ASP A 110 8.57 -10.97 15.30
CA ASP A 110 8.26 -11.28 16.69
C ASP A 110 9.58 -11.40 17.48
N PRO A 111 9.86 -10.54 18.48
CA PRO A 111 11.15 -10.53 19.15
C PRO A 111 11.45 -11.78 19.98
N ASN A 112 10.51 -12.74 20.11
CA ASN A 112 10.63 -13.82 21.07
C ASN A 112 10.22 -15.22 20.55
N PRO A 113 11.17 -16.01 20.00
CA PRO A 113 10.93 -17.43 19.74
C PRO A 113 11.14 -18.32 20.98
N ARG A 114 11.32 -17.79 22.19
CA ARG A 114 11.68 -18.58 23.39
C ARG A 114 10.74 -18.38 24.56
N ARG A 115 9.60 -19.08 24.53
CA ARG A 115 8.97 -19.60 25.75
C ARG A 115 8.50 -21.03 25.54
N PHE A 116 9.48 -21.93 25.43
CA PHE A 116 9.32 -23.30 25.89
C PHE A 116 10.48 -23.56 26.87
N SER A 117 10.17 -23.52 28.15
CA SER A 117 10.95 -24.09 29.25
C SER A 117 9.95 -24.56 30.30
#